data_AF-A0A8C0ZSS1-F1
#
_entry.id   AF-A0A8C0ZSS1-F1
#
_cell.length_a   1.000
_cell.length_b   1.000
_cell.length_c   1.000
_cell.angle_alpha   90.00
_cell.angle_beta   90.00
_cell.angle_gamma   90.00
#
_symmetry.space_group_name_H-M   'P 1'
#
loop_
_entity.id
_entity.type
_entity.pdbx_description
1 polymer ?
#
loop_
_entity_poly.entity_id
_entity_poly.type
_entity_poly.pdbx_seq_one_letter_code
_entity_poly.pdbx_strand_id
1 'polypeptide(L)'
;MGPPCSRGLEGPCFCPTPCNLTRYGKEISMVRIPNRGSARYLARKYNRNETYIRENFLVLDIFFEALTSEAMEQRAAYGLSALLGDLGGQMGLFIGASILTLLEILDYIYEARGLGSRRCGKASQSHSLFILQSPCPSRSCAEGGGASSLLPNHHHPHGPPGGLFEDFAC
;
A
#
# COMPACT_ATOMS: atom_id res chain seq x y z
N MET A 1 -9.22 -29.53 7.08
CA MET A 1 -8.51 -30.61 6.36
C MET A 1 -7.17 -30.06 5.89
N GLY A 2 -6.05 -30.65 6.33
CA GLY A 2 -4.71 -30.25 5.84
C GLY A 2 -4.42 -30.83 4.44
N PRO A 3 -3.41 -30.32 3.73
CA PRO A 3 -3.06 -30.83 2.40
C PRO A 3 -2.62 -32.31 2.48
N PRO A 4 -2.92 -33.13 1.46
CA PRO A 4 -2.51 -34.53 1.44
C PRO A 4 -0.98 -34.60 1.35
N CYS A 5 -0.37 -35.30 2.29
CA CYS A 5 1.05 -35.52 2.28
C CYS A 5 1.41 -36.55 1.20
N SER A 6 2.31 -36.18 0.28
CA SER A 6 2.83 -37.12 -0.72
C SER A 6 3.88 -38.00 -0.04
N ARG A 7 3.60 -39.31 0.11
CA ARG A 7 4.56 -40.27 0.69
C ARG A 7 5.84 -40.31 -0.14
N GLY A 8 6.93 -39.77 0.39
CA GLY A 8 8.28 -40.13 -0.05
C GLY A 8 8.61 -41.54 0.44
N LEU A 9 9.17 -42.39 -0.44
CA LEU A 9 9.36 -43.81 -0.15
C LEU A 9 10.38 -44.07 0.98
N GLU A 10 11.28 -43.13 1.30
CA GLU A 10 12.20 -43.18 2.44
C GLU A 10 12.58 -41.75 2.89
N GLY A 11 11.73 -41.09 3.68
CA GLY A 11 12.06 -39.78 4.26
C GLY A 11 10.88 -39.06 4.93
N PRO A 12 11.14 -37.93 5.61
CA PRO A 12 10.09 -37.11 6.19
C PRO A 12 9.14 -36.61 5.09
N CYS A 13 7.85 -36.69 5.41
CA CYS A 13 6.72 -36.17 4.67
C CYS A 13 6.98 -34.76 4.07
N PHE A 14 7.00 -34.64 2.73
CA PHE A 14 7.04 -33.35 2.05
C PHE A 14 5.63 -32.76 1.94
N CYS A 15 5.42 -31.61 2.58
CA CYS A 15 4.16 -30.87 2.55
C CYS A 15 4.43 -29.48 1.96
N PRO A 16 4.05 -29.20 0.70
CA PRO A 16 4.18 -27.87 0.14
C PRO A 16 3.23 -26.90 0.85
N THR A 17 3.64 -25.64 0.98
CA THR A 17 2.80 -24.57 1.53
C THR A 17 1.62 -24.32 0.57
N PRO A 18 0.37 -24.33 1.06
CA PRO A 18 -0.79 -24.07 0.21
C PRO A 18 -0.85 -22.60 -0.21
N CYS A 19 -1.32 -22.33 -1.42
CA CYS A 19 -1.52 -20.96 -1.93
C CYS A 19 -2.63 -20.22 -1.18
N ASN A 20 -3.66 -20.96 -0.75
CA ASN A 20 -4.80 -20.43 0.00
C ASN A 20 -4.69 -20.89 1.45
N LEU A 21 -4.46 -19.94 2.34
CA LEU A 21 -4.34 -20.21 3.77
C LEU A 21 -5.06 -19.13 4.57
N THR A 22 -6.01 -19.55 5.40
CA THR A 22 -6.63 -18.69 6.41
C THR A 22 -5.95 -18.96 7.75
N ARG A 23 -5.27 -17.95 8.30
CA ARG A 23 -4.71 -18.00 9.66
C ARG A 23 -5.56 -17.14 10.59
N TYR A 24 -5.91 -17.71 11.74
CA TYR A 24 -6.55 -16.97 12.83
C TYR A 24 -5.47 -16.60 13.86
N GLY A 25 -5.11 -15.31 13.92
CA GLY A 25 -4.33 -14.78 15.04
C GLY A 25 -5.12 -14.95 16.33
N LYS A 26 -4.45 -15.30 17.42
CA LYS A 26 -5.08 -15.48 18.73
C LYS A 26 -4.40 -14.59 19.76
N GLU A 27 -5.19 -13.79 20.45
CA GLU A 27 -4.76 -13.08 21.64
C GLU A 27 -5.47 -13.69 22.85
N ILE A 28 -4.72 -13.98 23.92
CA ILE A 28 -5.25 -14.67 25.11
C ILE A 28 -5.27 -13.68 26.27
N SER A 29 -6.46 -13.44 26.83
CA SER A 29 -6.64 -12.76 28.11
C SER A 29 -7.23 -13.72 29.14
N MET A 30 -6.78 -13.63 30.39
CA MET A 30 -7.19 -14.54 31.45
C MET A 30 -7.62 -13.76 32.69
N VAL A 31 -8.76 -14.14 33.25
CA VAL A 31 -9.28 -13.59 34.52
C VAL A 31 -9.58 -14.71 35.51
N ARG A 32 -9.42 -14.44 36.80
CA ARG A 32 -9.68 -15.43 37.84
C ARG A 32 -11.17 -15.54 38.12
N ILE A 33 -11.75 -16.70 37.78
CA ILE A 33 -13.14 -17.08 38.06
C ILE A 33 -13.13 -18.36 38.92
N PRO A 34 -14.10 -18.57 39.82
CA PRO A 34 -15.15 -17.66 40.28
C PRO A 34 -14.72 -16.72 41.42
N ASN A 35 -15.46 -15.62 41.60
CA ASN A 35 -15.31 -14.77 42.78
C ASN A 35 -15.84 -15.48 44.04
N ARG A 36 -15.51 -15.00 45.25
CA ARG A 36 -15.92 -15.64 46.51
C ARG A 36 -17.44 -15.84 46.66
N GLY A 37 -18.26 -14.87 46.25
CA GLY A 37 -19.72 -14.95 46.28
C GLY A 37 -20.31 -15.84 45.19
N SER A 38 -19.80 -15.76 43.95
CA SER A 38 -20.28 -16.59 42.83
C SER A 38 -19.86 -18.06 42.95
N ALA A 39 -18.74 -18.35 43.63
CA ALA A 39 -18.36 -19.72 43.99
C ALA A 39 -19.42 -20.41 44.86
N ARG A 40 -19.97 -19.68 45.85
CA ARG A 40 -21.00 -20.18 46.77
C ARG A 40 -22.31 -20.52 46.04
N TYR A 41 -22.68 -19.69 45.07
CA TYR A 41 -23.85 -19.91 44.22
C TYR A 41 -23.65 -21.11 43.29
N LEU A 42 -22.52 -21.17 42.60
CA LEU A 42 -22.18 -22.28 41.70
C LEU A 42 -22.07 -23.62 42.45
N ALA A 43 -21.48 -23.62 43.65
CA ALA A 43 -21.41 -24.78 44.52
C ALA A 43 -22.81 -25.34 44.87
N ARG A 44 -23.76 -24.46 45.21
CA ARG A 44 -25.16 -24.86 45.49
C ARG A 44 -25.90 -25.33 44.24
N LYS A 45 -25.70 -24.66 43.10
CA LYS A 45 -26.38 -24.98 41.84
C LYS A 45 -25.93 -26.33 41.27
N TYR A 46 -24.64 -26.62 41.33
CA TYR A 46 -24.05 -27.86 40.81
C TYR A 46 -23.88 -28.94 41.88
N ASN A 47 -24.32 -28.69 43.13
CA ASN A 47 -24.18 -29.58 44.27
C ASN A 47 -22.75 -30.12 44.46
N ARG A 48 -21.75 -29.23 44.32
CA ARG A 48 -20.32 -29.53 44.49
C ARG A 48 -19.72 -28.62 45.56
N ASN A 49 -18.59 -29.02 46.13
CA ASN A 49 -17.88 -28.17 47.09
C ASN A 49 -17.24 -26.95 46.39
N GLU A 50 -17.00 -25.87 47.15
CA GLU A 50 -16.41 -24.65 46.59
C GLU A 50 -15.00 -24.86 46.03
N THR A 51 -14.24 -25.82 46.56
CA THR A 51 -12.88 -26.17 46.11
C THR A 51 -12.91 -26.82 44.72
N TYR A 52 -13.80 -27.78 44.49
CA TYR A 52 -13.96 -28.44 43.19
C TYR A 52 -14.40 -27.45 42.11
N ILE A 53 -15.31 -26.53 42.44
CA ILE A 53 -15.71 -25.47 41.51
C ILE A 53 -14.52 -24.54 41.20
N ARG A 54 -13.63 -24.26 42.15
CA ARG A 54 -12.45 -23.42 41.86
C ARG A 54 -11.39 -24.10 41.02
N GLU A 55 -11.28 -25.43 41.08
CA GLU A 55 -10.23 -26.19 40.41
C GLU A 55 -10.65 -26.73 39.04
N ASN A 56 -11.96 -26.91 38.81
CA ASN A 56 -12.47 -27.55 37.60
C ASN A 56 -13.34 -26.64 36.72
N PHE A 57 -13.70 -25.43 37.18
CA PHE A 57 -14.55 -24.53 36.42
C PHE A 57 -13.73 -23.63 35.49
N LEU A 58 -14.04 -23.68 34.19
CA LEU A 58 -13.43 -22.84 33.15
C LEU A 58 -14.54 -22.16 32.34
N VAL A 59 -14.33 -20.89 32.01
CA VAL A 59 -15.14 -20.15 31.04
C VAL A 59 -14.22 -19.78 29.88
N LEU A 60 -14.63 -20.09 28.66
CA LEU A 60 -13.89 -19.80 27.44
C LEU A 60 -14.78 -18.96 26.52
N ASP A 61 -14.41 -17.70 26.34
CA ASP A 61 -15.07 -16.77 25.43
C ASP A 61 -14.17 -16.56 24.21
N ILE A 62 -14.64 -16.97 23.03
CA ILE A 62 -13.94 -16.81 21.76
C ILE A 62 -14.65 -15.72 20.96
N PHE A 63 -13.94 -14.65 20.63
CA PHE A 63 -14.45 -13.53 19.87
C PHE A 63 -13.43 -13.07 18.83
N PHE A 64 -13.91 -12.42 17.76
CA PHE A 64 -13.06 -11.76 16.78
C PHE A 64 -12.72 -10.35 17.28
N GLU A 65 -11.44 -9.97 17.20
CA GLU A 65 -10.97 -8.63 17.61
C GLU A 65 -11.56 -7.51 16.75
N ALA A 66 -11.61 -7.74 15.43
CA ALA A 66 -12.27 -6.86 14.47
C ALA A 66 -13.05 -7.68 13.44
N LEU A 67 -14.15 -7.11 12.90
CA LEU A 67 -14.89 -7.72 11.79
C LEU A 67 -14.19 -7.51 10.43
N THR A 68 -12.99 -6.95 10.44
CA THR A 68 -12.16 -6.73 9.27
C THR A 68 -11.25 -7.93 9.08
N SER A 69 -11.45 -8.67 8.00
CA SER A 69 -10.53 -9.72 7.59
C SER A 69 -9.32 -9.10 6.90
N GLU A 70 -8.12 -9.42 7.38
CA GLU A 70 -6.89 -9.08 6.67
C GLU A 70 -6.62 -10.15 5.62
N ALA A 71 -6.56 -9.74 4.36
CA ALA A 71 -6.23 -10.62 3.24
C ALA A 71 -4.84 -10.28 2.72
N MET A 72 -3.96 -11.28 2.65
CA MET A 72 -2.62 -11.17 2.08
C MET A 72 -2.56 -11.95 0.77
N GLU A 73 -2.41 -11.24 -0.35
CA GLU A 73 -2.29 -11.83 -1.68
C GLU A 73 -0.88 -11.59 -2.22
N GLN A 74 -0.15 -12.67 -2.56
CA GLN A 74 1.16 -12.57 -3.19
C GLN A 74 0.99 -12.41 -4.70
N ARG A 75 1.37 -11.23 -5.22
CA ARG A 75 1.38 -10.95 -6.66
C ARG A 75 2.81 -10.90 -7.18
N ALA A 76 3.01 -11.32 -8.43
CA ALA A 76 4.31 -11.21 -9.07
C ALA A 76 4.72 -9.74 -9.19
N ALA A 77 5.93 -9.40 -8.72
CA ALA A 77 6.45 -8.03 -8.74
C ALA A 77 6.66 -7.48 -10.17
N TYR A 78 6.88 -8.36 -11.16
CA TYR A 78 7.04 -8.00 -12.56
C TYR A 78 6.14 -8.85 -13.45
N GLY A 79 5.15 -8.20 -14.08
CA GLY A 79 4.31 -8.80 -15.11
C GLY A 79 4.88 -8.62 -16.50
N LEU A 80 4.38 -9.41 -17.47
CA LEU A 80 4.73 -9.25 -18.89
C LEU A 80 4.44 -7.84 -19.40
N SER A 81 3.36 -7.21 -18.91
CA SER A 81 3.01 -5.83 -19.23
C SER A 81 4.07 -4.82 -18.76
N ALA A 82 4.62 -4.99 -17.56
CA ALA A 82 5.70 -4.15 -17.04
C ALA A 82 6.99 -4.32 -17.87
N LEU A 83 7.36 -5.57 -18.16
CA LEU A 83 8.52 -5.88 -19.00
C LEU A 83 8.43 -5.25 -20.41
N LEU A 84 7.27 -5.39 -21.06
CA LEU A 84 7.03 -4.80 -22.38
C LEU A 84 6.96 -3.28 -22.32
N GLY A 85 6.47 -2.71 -21.22
CA GLY A 85 6.49 -1.27 -20.97
C GLY A 85 7.91 -0.73 -20.89
N ASP A 86 8.79 -1.39 -20.15
CA ASP A 86 10.20 -0.98 -20.01
C ASP A 86 10.96 -1.09 -21.34
N LEU A 87 10.77 -2.21 -22.04
CA LEU A 87 11.39 -2.43 -23.35
C LEU A 87 10.86 -1.44 -24.39
N GLY A 88 9.54 -1.26 -24.47
CA GLY A 88 8.88 -0.35 -25.40
C GLY A 88 9.21 1.12 -25.13
N GLY A 89 9.31 1.51 -23.86
CA GLY A 89 9.65 2.87 -23.45
C GLY A 89 11.06 3.28 -23.88
N GLN A 90 12.06 2.43 -23.60
CA GLN A 90 13.43 2.72 -24.02
C GLN A 90 13.57 2.72 -25.54
N MET A 91 13.03 1.71 -26.23
CA MET A 91 13.10 1.65 -27.70
C MET A 91 12.33 2.80 -28.36
N GLY A 92 11.17 3.18 -27.81
CA GLY A 92 10.38 4.30 -28.28
C GLY A 92 11.11 5.64 -28.15
N LEU A 93 11.87 5.84 -27.07
CA LEU A 93 12.68 7.05 -26.88
C LEU A 93 13.80 7.16 -27.93
N PHE A 94 14.51 6.07 -28.20
CA PHE A 94 15.57 6.05 -29.22
C PHE A 94 15.02 6.31 -30.63
N ILE A 95 13.90 5.67 -30.98
CA ILE A 95 13.24 5.87 -32.28
C ILE A 95 12.66 7.29 -32.40
N GLY A 96 12.01 7.79 -31.34
CA GLY A 96 11.44 9.13 -31.29
C GLY A 96 12.51 10.22 -31.47
N ALA A 97 13.64 10.10 -30.77
CA ALA A 97 14.77 11.02 -30.93
C ALA A 97 15.31 10.98 -32.37
N SER A 98 15.45 9.78 -32.95
CA SER A 98 15.92 9.62 -34.34
C SER A 98 14.98 10.28 -35.35
N ILE A 99 13.66 10.15 -35.19
CA ILE A 99 12.67 10.79 -36.08
C ILE A 99 12.73 12.32 -35.97
N LEU A 100 12.86 12.87 -34.76
CA LEU A 100 13.00 14.32 -34.57
C LEU A 100 14.25 14.85 -35.27
N THR A 101 15.38 14.15 -35.16
CA THR A 101 16.61 14.55 -35.88
C THR A 101 16.44 14.51 -37.40
N LEU A 102 15.69 13.54 -37.93
CA LEU A 102 15.42 13.47 -39.37
C LEU A 102 14.56 14.66 -39.83
N LEU A 103 13.53 15.03 -39.06
CA LEU A 103 12.69 16.19 -39.36
C LEU A 103 13.50 17.50 -39.35
N GLU A 104 14.43 17.66 -38.41
CA GLU A 104 15.31 18.81 -38.33
C GLU A 104 16.20 18.95 -39.58
N ILE A 105 16.78 17.83 -40.05
CA ILE A 105 17.60 17.81 -41.28
C ILE A 105 16.76 18.18 -42.51
N LEU A 106 15.51 17.70 -42.58
CA LEU A 106 14.60 18.03 -43.67
C LEU A 106 14.26 19.52 -43.67
N ASP A 107 13.89 20.10 -42.53
CA ASP A 107 13.61 21.53 -42.40
C ASP A 107 14.82 22.38 -42.81
N TYR A 108 16.03 22.02 -42.37
CA TYR A 108 17.27 22.69 -42.76
C TYR A 108 17.49 22.66 -44.28
N ILE A 109 17.24 21.52 -44.93
CA ILE A 109 17.40 21.36 -46.38
C ILE A 109 16.35 22.16 -47.15
N TYR A 110 15.10 22.20 -46.69
CA TYR A 110 14.03 22.98 -47.33
C TYR A 110 14.31 24.48 -47.27
N GLU A 111 14.81 24.97 -46.14
CA GLU A 111 15.22 26.37 -45.97
C GLU A 111 16.44 26.70 -46.84
N ALA A 112 17.45 25.83 -46.85
CA ALA A 112 18.68 26.02 -47.64
C ALA A 112 18.43 26.02 -49.16
N ARG A 113 17.42 25.28 -49.65
CA ARG A 113 17.07 25.22 -51.09
C ARG A 113 16.19 26.38 -51.57
N GLY A 114 15.94 27.39 -50.74
CA GLY A 114 15.31 28.65 -51.18
C GLY A 114 13.82 28.51 -51.58
N LEU A 115 13.14 27.45 -51.15
CA LEU A 115 11.67 27.33 -51.22
C LEU A 115 10.99 27.95 -49.98
N GLY A 116 11.72 28.78 -49.24
CA GLY A 116 11.24 29.51 -48.08
C GLY A 116 10.40 30.72 -48.47
N SER A 117 9.09 30.50 -48.65
CA SER A 117 8.13 31.57 -48.38
C SER A 117 8.31 32.01 -46.93
N ARG A 118 8.62 33.30 -46.74
CA ARG A 118 8.88 33.95 -45.45
C ARG A 118 7.83 33.55 -44.39
N ARG A 119 8.21 32.78 -43.38
CA ARG A 119 7.62 32.88 -42.04
C ARG A 119 8.69 32.70 -40.97
N CYS A 120 9.08 33.83 -40.39
CA CYS A 120 9.69 33.89 -39.08
C CYS A 120 8.65 33.40 -38.05
N GLY A 121 8.96 32.29 -37.40
CA GLY A 121 8.27 31.80 -36.22
C GLY A 121 9.30 31.08 -35.38
N LYS A 122 9.96 31.81 -34.48
CA LYS A 122 10.85 31.23 -33.48
C LYS A 122 10.08 30.15 -32.71
N ALA A 123 10.54 28.91 -32.80
CA ALA A 123 10.34 27.94 -31.74
C ALA A 123 11.73 27.57 -31.22
N SER A 124 12.25 28.42 -30.33
CA SER A 124 13.23 27.98 -29.35
C SER A 124 12.54 26.95 -28.47
N GLN A 125 12.50 25.68 -28.87
CA GLN A 125 12.28 24.61 -27.91
C GLN A 125 13.61 24.30 -27.26
N SER A 126 13.87 25.07 -26.21
CA SER A 126 14.76 24.68 -25.14
C SER A 126 14.62 23.19 -24.90
N HIS A 127 15.77 22.53 -24.96
CA HIS A 127 16.14 21.41 -24.13
C HIS A 127 15.32 21.38 -22.82
N SER A 128 14.17 20.71 -22.83
CA SER A 128 13.43 20.36 -21.63
C SER A 128 12.89 18.98 -21.87
N LEU A 129 13.73 18.02 -21.50
CA LEU A 129 13.44 16.64 -21.18
C LEU A 129 11.96 16.51 -20.77
N PHE A 130 11.10 16.11 -21.70
CA PHE A 130 9.71 15.75 -21.43
C PHE A 130 9.71 14.36 -20.80
N ILE A 131 10.28 14.26 -19.61
CA ILE A 131 10.03 13.18 -18.69
C ILE A 131 9.67 13.83 -17.37
N LEU A 132 8.39 13.67 -17.03
CA LEU A 132 7.79 13.87 -15.71
C LEU A 132 7.50 15.32 -15.28
N GLN A 133 6.31 15.82 -15.62
CA GLN A 133 5.53 16.55 -14.61
C GLN A 133 4.03 16.50 -14.97
N SER A 134 3.34 15.52 -14.40
CA SER A 134 1.90 15.64 -14.13
C SER A 134 1.68 16.77 -13.12
N PRO A 135 0.86 17.80 -13.39
CA PRO A 135 0.45 18.72 -12.33
C PRO A 135 -0.68 18.06 -11.53
N CYS A 136 -0.38 17.64 -10.31
CA CYS A 136 -1.41 17.48 -9.28
C CYS A 136 -2.11 18.85 -9.07
N PRO A 137 -3.44 18.90 -8.91
CA PRO A 137 -4.13 20.16 -8.68
C PRO A 137 -4.07 20.52 -7.19
N SER A 138 -3.36 21.58 -6.84
CA SER A 138 -3.44 22.20 -5.52
C SER A 138 -3.51 23.72 -5.62
N ARG A 139 -4.74 24.22 -5.41
CA ARG A 139 -5.16 25.50 -4.80
C ARG A 139 -4.24 26.75 -4.89
N SER A 140 -4.75 27.72 -5.68
CA SER A 140 -5.23 29.06 -5.26
C SER A 140 -4.23 30.16 -4.78
N CYS A 141 -4.16 31.26 -5.56
CA CYS A 141 -4.13 32.69 -5.17
C CYS A 141 -4.35 33.51 -6.48
N ALA A 142 -5.16 34.56 -6.60
CA ALA A 142 -5.80 35.49 -5.67
C ALA A 142 -6.99 36.20 -6.35
N GLU A 143 -7.97 36.70 -5.59
CA GLU A 143 -8.64 37.97 -5.91
C GLU A 143 -9.25 38.58 -4.64
N GLY A 144 -9.06 39.90 -4.49
CA GLY A 144 -9.49 40.67 -3.33
C GLY A 144 -10.92 41.19 -3.44
N GLY A 145 -11.57 41.31 -2.29
CA GLY A 145 -12.88 41.98 -2.12
C GLY A 145 -13.23 42.00 -0.64
N GLY A 146 -13.33 43.20 -0.05
CA GLY A 146 -13.41 43.39 1.39
C GLY A 146 -14.78 43.14 2.02
N ALA A 147 -14.77 42.83 3.32
CA ALA A 147 -15.75 43.28 4.32
C ALA A 147 -15.23 42.95 5.73
N SER A 148 -15.55 43.83 6.66
CA SER A 148 -15.05 43.96 8.03
C SER A 148 -15.36 42.82 9.00
N SER A 149 -14.52 42.72 10.04
CA SER A 149 -14.86 42.65 11.48
C SER A 149 -14.26 41.47 12.30
N LEU A 150 -13.53 41.86 13.37
CA LEU A 150 -13.35 41.19 14.69
C LEU A 150 -12.31 40.04 14.88
N LEU A 151 -11.10 40.42 15.35
CA LEU A 151 -10.32 40.01 16.57
C LEU A 151 -10.48 38.58 17.21
N PRO A 152 -9.54 38.08 18.08
CA PRO A 152 -8.13 37.68 17.86
C PRO A 152 -7.70 36.31 18.48
N ASN A 153 -6.44 35.92 18.16
CA ASN A 153 -5.45 35.14 18.94
C ASN A 153 -5.75 33.73 19.49
N HIS A 154 -4.92 32.74 19.12
CA HIS A 154 -4.29 31.83 20.09
C HIS A 154 -3.02 31.12 19.57
N HIS A 155 -2.14 30.82 20.52
CA HIS A 155 -0.73 30.39 20.48
C HIS A 155 -0.39 28.98 19.89
N HIS A 156 0.88 28.87 19.47
CA HIS A 156 1.71 27.71 19.05
C HIS A 156 1.96 26.64 20.17
N PRO A 157 2.51 25.41 19.91
CA PRO A 157 3.94 25.23 19.59
C PRO A 157 4.32 24.09 18.60
N HIS A 158 5.61 24.08 18.27
CA HIS A 158 6.36 23.24 17.32
C HIS A 158 6.77 21.85 17.85
N GLY A 159 6.99 20.89 16.93
CA GLY A 159 7.78 19.66 17.14
C GLY A 159 8.52 19.24 15.85
N PRO A 160 9.80 18.76 15.90
CA PRO A 160 10.63 18.43 14.73
C PRO A 160 10.63 16.92 14.36
N PRO A 161 11.29 16.51 13.24
CA PRO A 161 10.89 15.38 12.40
C PRO A 161 11.83 14.15 12.44
N GLY A 162 11.36 13.03 11.89
CA GLY A 162 12.22 12.02 11.25
C GLY A 162 12.23 10.63 11.89
N GLY A 163 12.00 9.60 11.07
CA GLY A 163 12.40 8.23 11.38
C GLY A 163 11.52 7.14 10.79
N LEU A 164 11.93 6.63 9.63
CA LEU A 164 11.89 5.21 9.28
C LEU A 164 10.50 4.59 9.02
N PHE A 165 9.96 4.85 7.83
CA PHE A 165 9.02 3.94 7.19
C PHE A 165 9.38 3.91 5.71
N GLU A 166 9.90 2.78 5.24
CA GLU A 166 9.75 2.18 3.89
C GLU A 166 10.85 1.13 3.71
N ASP A 167 10.64 -0.07 4.26
CA ASP A 167 11.32 -1.31 3.85
C ASP A 167 10.36 -2.49 4.11
N PHE A 168 9.33 -2.59 3.26
CA PHE A 168 8.57 -3.83 3.08
C PHE A 168 8.47 -4.12 1.58
N ALA A 169 9.61 -4.52 1.01
CA ALA A 169 9.64 -5.29 -0.22
C ALA A 169 9.71 -6.79 0.16
N CYS A 170 8.65 -7.53 -0.18
CA CYS A 170 8.66 -8.99 -0.28
C CYS A 170 9.12 -9.40 -1.68
#